data_AF-Q7W5G6-F1
#
_entry.id   AF-Q7W5G6-F1
#
_cell.length_a   1.000
_cell.length_b   1.000
_cell.length_c   1.000
_cell.angle_alpha   90.00
_cell.angle_beta   90.00
_cell.angle_gamma   90.00
#
_symmetry.space_group_name_H-M   'P 1'
#
loop_
_entity.id
_entity.type
_entity.pdbx_description
1 polymer ?
#
loop_
_entity_poly.entity_id
_entity_poly.type
_entity_poly.pdbx_seq_one_letter_code
_entity_poly.pdbx_strand_id
1 'polypeptide(L)'
;MLRWLRGRGAKAGEVAAMQARIPPDLWRRTLHAYPFLAALSEAERQALQARAAWLLASKNINGAHGLEITDFMRLSVAAQAALPVLNLSPTLYEGWDEIIIYPAGFSIQRERMDEDGVMHEYIEEAVGEAWEGGPVILSWSDAAGSDGAFNVVIHEFAHKLDLLAGQADGMPALAAHPDIDPRQWRRVLEDSLDRFAAAVEAVERAIPAHVDPESPQADPWYARLPLDPYAATDEAEFFAVSSEHFFVEPEPLADALPQWYALLRAYYRQDPLARLA
;
A
#
# COMPACT_ATOMS: atom_id res chain seq x y z
N MET A 1 12.95 19.10 17.19
CA MET A 1 12.20 20.38 17.31
C MET A 1 11.12 20.40 16.22
N LEU A 2 9.86 20.70 16.58
CA LEU A 2 8.72 21.02 15.69
C LEU A 2 8.10 19.89 14.81
N ARG A 3 8.28 18.61 15.16
CA ARG A 3 7.67 17.46 14.43
C ARG A 3 6.12 17.49 14.43
N TRP A 4 5.46 18.11 15.41
CA TRP A 4 3.98 18.18 15.47
C TRP A 4 3.35 19.22 14.53
N LEU A 5 4.14 20.18 14.02
CA LEU A 5 3.62 21.32 13.23
C LEU A 5 3.64 21.08 11.72
N ARG A 6 4.42 20.11 11.22
CA ARG A 6 4.38 19.68 9.82
C ARG A 6 3.44 18.49 9.65
N GLY A 7 2.66 18.48 8.57
CA GLY A 7 1.79 17.36 8.21
C GLY A 7 0.55 17.14 9.09
N ARG A 8 0.05 18.17 9.79
CA ARG A 8 -1.30 18.09 10.39
C ARG A 8 -2.36 18.03 9.29
N GLY A 9 -3.41 17.23 9.49
CA GLY A 9 -4.50 17.10 8.54
C GLY A 9 -5.25 18.42 8.31
N ALA A 10 -5.82 18.54 7.11
CA ALA A 10 -6.69 19.64 6.73
C ALA A 10 -7.93 19.70 7.64
N LYS A 11 -8.37 20.92 7.96
CA LYS A 11 -9.58 21.15 8.76
C LYS A 11 -10.83 20.87 7.93
N ALA A 12 -11.94 20.58 8.60
CA ALA A 12 -13.21 20.25 7.94
C ALA A 12 -13.65 21.26 6.85
N GLY A 13 -13.40 22.56 7.04
CA GLY A 13 -13.71 23.58 6.03
C GLY A 13 -12.84 23.48 4.76
N GLU A 14 -11.56 23.15 4.91
CA GLU A 14 -10.62 22.95 3.79
C GLU A 14 -10.97 21.66 3.03
N VAL A 15 -11.33 20.60 3.75
CA VAL A 15 -11.83 19.35 3.16
C VAL A 15 -13.11 19.58 2.37
N ALA A 16 -14.09 20.28 2.94
CA ALA A 16 -15.35 20.57 2.26
C ALA A 16 -15.13 21.41 0.99
N ALA A 17 -14.24 22.41 1.05
CA ALA A 17 -13.86 23.20 -0.11
C ALA A 17 -13.14 22.37 -1.18
N MET A 18 -12.24 21.46 -0.78
CA MET A 18 -11.56 20.56 -1.70
C MET A 18 -12.55 19.56 -2.34
N GLN A 19 -13.43 18.97 -1.55
CA GLN A 19 -14.43 18.02 -2.03
C GLN A 19 -15.38 18.68 -3.04
N ALA A 20 -15.84 19.90 -2.78
CA ALA A 20 -16.67 20.66 -3.71
C ALA A 20 -15.97 20.99 -5.04
N ARG A 21 -14.62 20.98 -5.07
CA ARG A 21 -13.82 21.21 -6.28
C ARG A 21 -13.59 19.96 -7.10
N ILE A 22 -13.86 18.76 -6.59
CA ILE A 22 -13.71 17.51 -7.34
C ILE A 22 -14.83 17.43 -8.38
N PRO A 23 -14.53 17.52 -9.70
CA PRO A 23 -15.57 17.46 -10.71
C PRO A 23 -16.23 16.07 -10.75
N PRO A 24 -17.57 15.96 -10.84
CA PRO A 24 -18.26 14.66 -10.88
C PRO A 24 -17.77 13.74 -12.01
N ASP A 25 -17.47 14.30 -13.19
CA ASP A 25 -16.89 13.55 -14.31
C ASP A 25 -15.50 12.99 -14.01
N LEU A 26 -14.66 13.78 -13.33
CA LEU A 26 -13.33 13.33 -12.95
C LEU A 26 -13.42 12.19 -11.93
N TRP A 27 -14.31 12.31 -10.94
CA TRP A 27 -14.54 11.26 -9.96
C TRP A 27 -15.01 9.95 -10.60
N ARG A 28 -15.99 10.01 -11.52
CA ARG A 28 -16.43 8.82 -12.27
C ARG A 28 -15.31 8.18 -13.06
N ARG A 29 -14.48 8.99 -13.73
CA ARG A 29 -13.31 8.50 -14.49
C ARG A 29 -12.29 7.82 -13.58
N THR A 30 -12.02 8.38 -12.39
CA THR A 30 -11.14 7.75 -11.41
C THR A 30 -11.70 6.41 -10.94
N LEU A 31 -12.97 6.32 -10.58
CA LEU A 31 -13.57 5.03 -10.19
C LEU A 31 -13.54 3.99 -11.31
N HIS A 32 -13.75 4.40 -12.56
CA HIS A 32 -13.67 3.49 -13.71
C HIS A 32 -12.25 3.00 -13.99
N ALA A 33 -11.23 3.78 -13.64
CA ALA A 33 -9.84 3.38 -13.83
C ALA A 33 -9.38 2.29 -12.84
N TYR A 34 -10.08 2.14 -11.71
CA TYR A 34 -9.70 1.21 -10.63
C TYR A 34 -10.89 0.34 -10.22
N PRO A 35 -11.03 -0.89 -10.76
CA PRO A 35 -12.18 -1.76 -10.52
C PRO A 35 -12.48 -2.02 -9.03
N PHE A 36 -11.45 -2.15 -8.20
CA PHE A 36 -11.59 -2.34 -6.76
C PHE A 36 -12.22 -1.13 -6.03
N LEU A 37 -12.12 0.09 -6.59
CA LEU A 37 -12.85 1.26 -6.09
C LEU A 37 -14.29 1.29 -6.59
N ALA A 38 -14.55 0.79 -7.80
CA ALA A 38 -15.89 0.72 -8.37
C ALA A 38 -16.80 -0.25 -7.61
N ALA A 39 -16.23 -1.30 -7.00
CA ALA A 39 -16.93 -2.30 -6.18
C ALA A 39 -17.51 -1.73 -4.87
N LEU A 40 -17.10 -0.54 -4.44
CA LEU A 40 -17.64 0.11 -3.24
C LEU A 40 -19.12 0.48 -3.41
N SER A 41 -19.89 0.38 -2.32
CA SER A 41 -21.27 0.88 -2.29
C SER A 41 -21.33 2.40 -2.49
N GLU A 42 -22.51 2.94 -2.80
CA GLU A 42 -22.65 4.38 -3.01
C GLU A 42 -22.27 5.20 -1.77
N ALA A 43 -22.62 4.72 -0.56
CA ALA A 43 -22.24 5.36 0.69
C ALA A 43 -20.72 5.33 0.90
N GLU A 44 -20.07 4.20 0.61
CA GLU A 44 -18.61 4.07 0.69
C GLU A 44 -17.91 4.94 -0.35
N ARG A 45 -18.43 5.06 -1.58
CA ARG A 45 -17.88 5.96 -2.60
C ARG A 45 -17.95 7.43 -2.17
N GLN A 46 -19.02 7.85 -1.52
CA GLN A 46 -19.14 9.21 -0.97
C GLN A 46 -18.16 9.44 0.18
N ALA A 47 -18.02 8.47 1.08
CA ALA A 47 -17.03 8.51 2.15
C ALA A 47 -15.59 8.53 1.61
N LEU A 48 -15.30 7.71 0.59
CA LEU A 48 -14.01 7.67 -0.09
C LEU A 48 -13.70 9.01 -0.74
N GLN A 49 -14.66 9.64 -1.43
CA GLN A 49 -14.47 10.96 -2.03
C GLN A 49 -14.14 12.02 -0.96
N ALA A 50 -14.84 12.00 0.18
CA ALA A 50 -14.55 12.91 1.29
C ALA A 50 -13.14 12.66 1.86
N ARG A 51 -12.73 11.39 1.98
CA ARG A 51 -11.40 11.03 2.48
C ARG A 51 -10.28 11.37 1.49
N ALA A 52 -10.52 11.18 0.20
CA ALA A 52 -9.62 11.63 -0.87
C ALA A 52 -9.48 13.16 -0.88
N ALA A 53 -10.58 13.90 -0.67
CA ALA A 53 -10.53 15.35 -0.51
C ALA A 53 -9.71 15.77 0.71
N TRP A 54 -9.78 15.03 1.82
CA TRP A 54 -8.90 15.28 2.97
C TRP A 54 -7.43 15.08 2.61
N LEU A 55 -7.07 14.01 1.90
CA LEU A 55 -5.71 13.78 1.43
C LEU A 55 -5.22 14.91 0.51
N LEU A 56 -6.02 15.30 -0.49
CA LEU A 56 -5.71 16.39 -1.42
C LEU A 56 -5.55 17.75 -0.73
N ALA A 57 -6.30 17.98 0.35
CA ALA A 57 -6.18 19.21 1.14
C ALA A 57 -5.01 19.17 2.12
N SER A 58 -4.54 17.97 2.51
CA SER A 58 -3.52 17.78 3.54
C SER A 58 -2.12 17.52 3.00
N LYS A 59 -2.01 17.07 1.74
CA LYS A 59 -0.76 16.63 1.11
C LYS A 59 -0.46 17.42 -0.15
N ASN A 60 0.82 17.73 -0.35
CA ASN A 60 1.35 18.27 -1.58
C ASN A 60 1.72 17.12 -2.51
N ILE A 61 1.16 17.12 -3.72
CA ILE A 61 1.51 16.14 -4.77
C ILE A 61 2.33 16.86 -5.83
N ASN A 62 3.59 16.45 -5.98
CA ASN A 62 4.58 17.06 -6.86
C ASN A 62 5.09 16.03 -7.88
N GLY A 63 5.39 16.49 -9.10
CA GLY A 63 5.97 15.65 -10.14
C GLY A 63 7.49 15.79 -10.18
N ALA A 64 8.18 14.68 -10.41
CA ALA A 64 9.62 14.62 -10.62
C ALA A 64 9.95 14.48 -12.11
N HIS A 65 11.21 14.75 -12.49
CA HIS A 65 11.71 14.61 -13.87
C HIS A 65 10.86 15.31 -14.95
N GLY A 66 10.31 16.49 -14.62
CA GLY A 66 9.50 17.28 -15.55
C GLY A 66 8.08 16.74 -15.76
N LEU A 67 7.64 15.77 -14.96
CA LEU A 67 6.26 15.28 -14.99
C LEU A 67 5.29 16.37 -14.51
N GLU A 68 4.40 16.82 -15.40
CA GLU A 68 3.32 17.72 -15.03
C GLU A 68 2.15 16.93 -14.42
N ILE A 69 1.88 17.18 -13.13
CA ILE A 69 0.83 16.48 -12.40
C ILE A 69 -0.55 16.99 -12.80
N THR A 70 -1.33 16.15 -13.47
CA THR A 70 -2.72 16.43 -13.84
C THR A 70 -3.69 16.22 -12.68
N ASP A 71 -4.88 16.82 -12.75
CA ASP A 71 -5.95 16.61 -11.75
C ASP A 71 -6.38 15.14 -11.65
N PHE A 72 -6.34 14.41 -12.77
CA PHE A 72 -6.63 12.97 -12.77
C PHE A 72 -5.60 12.20 -11.94
N MET A 73 -4.31 12.46 -12.13
CA MET A 73 -3.24 11.81 -11.35
C MET A 73 -3.39 12.10 -9.86
N ARG A 74 -3.64 13.36 -9.49
CA ARG A 74 -3.85 13.75 -8.08
C ARG A 74 -5.02 12.98 -7.47
N LEU A 75 -6.15 12.96 -8.15
CA LEU A 75 -7.35 12.30 -7.65
C LEU A 75 -7.19 10.78 -7.61
N SER A 76 -6.52 10.18 -8.59
CA SER A 76 -6.23 8.75 -8.63
C SER A 76 -5.37 8.30 -7.47
N VAL A 77 -4.24 8.97 -7.21
CA VAL A 77 -3.39 8.65 -6.05
C VAL A 77 -4.16 8.89 -4.75
N ALA A 78 -4.86 10.02 -4.62
CA ALA A 78 -5.62 10.32 -3.42
C ALA A 78 -6.75 9.32 -3.16
N ALA A 79 -7.43 8.81 -4.19
CA ALA A 79 -8.52 7.84 -4.06
C ALA A 79 -8.01 6.45 -3.63
N GLN A 80 -6.89 5.98 -4.21
CA GLN A 80 -6.28 4.71 -3.84
C GLN A 80 -5.71 4.77 -2.42
N ALA A 81 -4.93 5.82 -2.12
CA ALA A 81 -4.46 6.10 -0.76
C ALA A 81 -5.61 6.32 0.22
N ALA A 82 -6.78 6.77 -0.27
CA ALA A 82 -8.02 6.94 0.49
C ALA A 82 -8.74 5.62 0.83
N LEU A 83 -8.34 4.49 0.27
CA LEU A 83 -9.01 3.22 0.56
C LEU A 83 -8.59 2.59 1.92
N PRO A 84 -7.29 2.46 2.28
CA PRO A 84 -6.89 1.76 3.51
C PRO A 84 -7.50 2.32 4.80
N VAL A 85 -7.52 3.64 4.94
CA VAL A 85 -8.05 4.36 6.11
C VAL A 85 -9.50 4.85 5.91
N LEU A 86 -10.26 4.30 4.95
CA LEU A 86 -11.68 4.65 4.72
C LEU A 86 -12.52 4.60 6.01
N ASN A 87 -12.31 3.55 6.82
CA ASN A 87 -13.02 3.32 8.08
C ASN A 87 -12.14 3.55 9.32
N LEU A 88 -11.00 4.23 9.15
CA LEU A 88 -10.04 4.54 10.21
C LEU A 88 -9.86 6.06 10.36
N SER A 89 -9.13 6.49 11.39
CA SER A 89 -8.83 7.90 11.57
C SER A 89 -7.84 8.38 10.50
N PRO A 90 -8.12 9.48 9.76
CA PRO A 90 -7.17 10.03 8.80
C PRO A 90 -5.89 10.57 9.46
N THR A 91 -5.91 10.77 10.79
CA THR A 91 -4.73 11.16 11.57
C THR A 91 -3.59 10.14 11.47
N LEU A 92 -3.88 8.89 11.07
CA LEU A 92 -2.87 7.87 10.81
C LEU A 92 -1.91 8.26 9.68
N TYR A 93 -2.31 9.19 8.80
CA TYR A 93 -1.45 9.75 7.75
C TYR A 93 -0.96 11.17 8.07
N GLU A 94 -0.94 11.58 9.33
CA GLU A 94 -0.27 12.83 9.73
C GLU A 94 1.24 12.63 9.92
N GLY A 95 1.97 13.73 10.11
CA GLY A 95 3.42 13.71 10.38
C GLY A 95 4.31 13.74 9.13
N TRP A 96 3.70 13.78 7.94
CA TRP A 96 4.35 13.98 6.64
C TRP A 96 3.39 14.73 5.70
N ASP A 97 3.87 15.39 4.65
CA ASP A 97 3.02 16.24 3.79
C ASP A 97 3.32 16.16 2.29
N GLU A 98 4.28 15.36 1.84
CA GLU A 98 4.71 15.34 0.44
C GLU A 98 4.55 13.97 -0.22
N ILE A 99 3.98 13.96 -1.42
CA ILE A 99 3.89 12.83 -2.34
C ILE A 99 4.61 13.24 -3.63
N ILE A 100 5.63 12.48 -4.03
CA ILE A 100 6.44 12.74 -5.22
C ILE A 100 6.12 11.67 -6.25
N ILE A 101 5.73 12.08 -7.46
CA ILE A 101 5.38 11.15 -8.54
C ILE A 101 6.41 11.25 -9.66
N TYR A 102 7.07 10.13 -9.96
CA TYR A 102 7.97 9.95 -11.09
C TYR A 102 7.20 9.42 -12.31
N PRO A 103 7.66 9.68 -13.55
CA PRO A 103 7.01 9.13 -14.74
C PRO A 103 6.98 7.60 -14.78
N ALA A 104 8.04 6.95 -14.30
CA ALA A 104 8.27 5.52 -14.28
C ALA A 104 9.14 5.14 -13.05
N GLY A 105 9.47 3.85 -12.91
CA GLY A 105 10.39 3.35 -11.89
C GLY A 105 11.71 4.13 -11.84
N PHE A 106 12.28 4.20 -10.64
CA PHE A 106 13.46 5.01 -10.33
C PHE A 106 14.48 4.18 -9.55
N SER A 107 15.76 4.51 -9.67
CA SER A 107 16.82 3.79 -8.98
C SER A 107 17.13 4.44 -7.63
N ILE A 108 17.09 3.66 -6.54
CA ILE A 108 17.46 4.09 -5.19
C ILE A 108 18.79 3.46 -4.81
N GLN A 109 19.69 4.23 -4.20
CA GLN A 109 20.88 3.67 -3.55
C GLN A 109 20.49 3.16 -2.17
N ARG A 110 20.65 1.85 -1.94
CA ARG A 110 20.45 1.19 -0.65
C ARG A 110 21.79 0.86 -0.01
N GLU A 111 21.88 1.07 1.29
CA GLU A 111 22.97 0.61 2.13
C GLU A 111 22.42 -0.49 3.06
N ARG A 112 22.90 -1.73 2.92
CA ARG A 112 22.53 -2.83 3.82
C ARG A 112 23.77 -3.38 4.50
N MET A 113 23.75 -3.46 5.83
CA MET A 113 24.78 -4.15 6.60
C MET A 113 24.42 -5.63 6.70
N ASP A 114 25.33 -6.52 6.31
CA ASP A 114 25.13 -7.96 6.47
C ASP A 114 25.40 -8.45 7.90
N GLU A 115 25.16 -9.75 8.14
CA GLU A 115 25.34 -10.38 9.46
C GLU A 115 26.80 -10.33 9.97
N ASP A 116 27.76 -10.15 9.06
CA ASP A 116 29.19 -10.01 9.36
C ASP A 116 29.61 -8.54 9.57
N GLY A 117 28.68 -7.59 9.46
CA GLY A 117 28.92 -6.17 9.67
C GLY A 117 29.50 -5.42 8.46
N VAL A 118 29.45 -6.00 7.26
CA VAL A 118 29.91 -5.37 6.01
C VAL A 118 28.77 -4.55 5.42
N MET A 119 29.04 -3.29 5.09
CA MET A 119 28.10 -2.42 4.39
C MET A 119 28.15 -2.70 2.89
N HIS A 120 27.02 -3.10 2.31
CA HIS A 120 26.83 -3.25 0.88
C HIS A 120 26.01 -2.09 0.35
N GLU A 121 26.59 -1.33 -0.59
CA GLU A 121 25.84 -0.37 -1.41
C GLU A 121 25.36 -1.08 -2.67
N TYR A 122 24.05 -1.09 -2.90
CA TYR A 122 23.45 -1.56 -4.15
C TYR A 122 22.44 -0.56 -4.67
N ILE A 123 22.20 -0.60 -5.98
CA ILE A 123 21.18 0.19 -6.64
C ILE A 123 19.97 -0.71 -6.85
N GLU A 124 18.86 -0.35 -6.24
CA GLU A 124 17.58 -1.05 -6.36
C GLU A 124 16.66 -0.25 -7.30
N GLU A 125 16.04 -0.93 -8.26
CA GLU A 125 14.95 -0.33 -9.03
C GLU A 125 13.69 -0.33 -8.16
N ALA A 126 13.18 0.85 -7.86
CA ALA A 126 12.03 1.05 -7.02
C ALA A 126 10.87 1.65 -7.80
N VAL A 127 9.68 1.16 -7.47
CA VAL A 127 8.40 1.62 -8.02
C VAL A 127 7.67 2.52 -7.02
N GLY A 128 8.07 2.50 -5.74
CA GLY A 128 7.63 3.40 -4.67
C GLY A 128 8.63 3.43 -3.50
N GLU A 129 8.47 4.43 -2.61
CA GLU A 129 9.24 4.48 -1.35
C GLU A 129 8.55 5.33 -0.26
N ALA A 130 8.48 4.83 0.97
CA ALA A 130 7.90 5.51 2.14
C ALA A 130 8.87 5.56 3.33
N TRP A 131 9.28 6.78 3.73
CA TRP A 131 10.16 6.99 4.90
C TRP A 131 9.41 7.42 6.16
N GLU A 132 9.97 7.16 7.34
CA GLU A 132 9.43 7.68 8.61
C GLU A 132 9.44 9.22 8.63
N GLY A 133 8.26 9.84 8.52
CA GLY A 133 8.12 11.30 8.45
C GLY A 133 8.67 11.95 7.18
N GLY A 134 9.17 11.17 6.21
CA GLY A 134 9.57 11.63 4.88
C GLY A 134 8.43 11.52 3.85
N PRO A 135 8.70 11.88 2.58
CA PRO A 135 7.69 11.81 1.52
C PRO A 135 7.22 10.38 1.25
N VAL A 136 6.17 10.26 0.44
CA VAL A 136 5.86 9.03 -0.32
C VAL A 136 6.32 9.28 -1.75
N ILE A 137 7.11 8.36 -2.30
CA ILE A 137 7.54 8.39 -3.70
C ILE A 137 6.75 7.32 -4.46
N LEU A 138 6.26 7.65 -5.66
CA LEU A 138 5.48 6.76 -6.51
C LEU A 138 5.93 6.86 -7.95
N SER A 139 5.91 5.74 -8.66
CA SER A 139 5.94 5.70 -10.12
C SER A 139 4.53 5.82 -10.70
N TRP A 140 4.33 6.73 -11.65
CA TRP A 140 3.03 6.90 -12.31
C TRP A 140 2.69 5.72 -13.23
N SER A 141 3.65 5.13 -13.94
CA SER A 141 3.37 3.95 -14.78
C SER A 141 2.75 2.81 -13.97
N ASP A 142 3.20 2.67 -12.72
CA ASP A 142 2.79 1.62 -11.81
C ASP A 142 1.52 2.00 -11.02
N ALA A 143 1.32 3.29 -10.72
CA ALA A 143 0.10 3.79 -10.05
C ALA A 143 -1.11 3.98 -11.00
N ALA A 144 -0.88 4.05 -12.30
CA ALA A 144 -1.93 4.29 -13.31
C ALA A 144 -2.69 3.02 -13.70
N GLY A 145 -2.08 1.85 -13.57
CA GLY A 145 -2.66 0.56 -13.90
C GLY A 145 -3.32 -0.13 -12.70
N SER A 146 -4.13 -1.16 -12.98
CA SER A 146 -4.67 -2.08 -11.98
C SER A 146 -4.63 -3.52 -12.48
N ASP A 147 -3.56 -3.88 -13.20
CA ASP A 147 -3.43 -5.22 -13.75
C ASP A 147 -2.94 -6.17 -12.65
N GLY A 148 -3.80 -7.09 -12.24
CA GLY A 148 -3.55 -8.01 -11.13
C GLY A 148 -3.70 -7.37 -9.75
N ALA A 149 -3.15 -8.03 -8.74
CA ALA A 149 -3.24 -7.61 -7.34
C ALA A 149 -2.33 -6.44 -6.96
N PHE A 150 -1.30 -6.16 -7.78
CA PHE A 150 -0.28 -5.15 -7.49
C PHE A 150 -0.85 -3.73 -7.50
N ASN A 151 -0.53 -2.96 -6.46
CA ASN A 151 -0.93 -1.58 -6.26
C ASN A 151 0.07 -0.80 -5.40
N VAL A 152 1.02 -0.16 -6.08
CA VAL A 152 2.08 0.62 -5.41
C VAL A 152 1.54 1.75 -4.51
N VAL A 153 0.37 2.31 -4.81
CA VAL A 153 -0.20 3.35 -3.94
C VAL A 153 -0.68 2.76 -2.62
N ILE A 154 -1.37 1.63 -2.64
CA ILE A 154 -1.80 0.96 -1.41
C ILE A 154 -0.59 0.45 -0.64
N HIS A 155 0.41 -0.10 -1.33
CA HIS A 155 1.67 -0.56 -0.76
C HIS A 155 2.37 0.51 0.09
N GLU A 156 2.75 1.64 -0.53
CA GLU A 156 3.48 2.70 0.18
C GLU A 156 2.67 3.31 1.33
N PHE A 157 1.36 3.38 1.16
CA PHE A 157 0.47 3.89 2.19
C PHE A 157 0.17 2.88 3.30
N ALA A 158 0.38 1.58 3.08
CA ALA A 158 0.42 0.56 4.13
C ALA A 158 1.70 0.71 4.97
N HIS A 159 2.86 0.93 4.35
CA HIS A 159 4.09 1.25 5.09
C HIS A 159 3.95 2.49 5.97
N LYS A 160 3.21 3.53 5.55
CA LYS A 160 2.92 4.68 6.43
C LYS A 160 2.09 4.31 7.67
N LEU A 161 1.24 3.29 7.60
CA LEU A 161 0.49 2.79 8.76
C LEU A 161 1.39 2.01 9.72
N ASP A 162 2.30 1.21 9.16
CA ASP A 162 3.31 0.42 9.88
C ASP A 162 4.30 1.33 10.63
N LEU A 163 4.95 2.22 9.89
CA LEU A 163 5.94 3.18 10.40
C LEU A 163 5.40 4.13 11.47
N LEU A 164 4.08 4.30 11.59
CA LEU A 164 3.49 5.14 12.64
C LEU A 164 3.80 4.60 14.06
N ALA A 165 4.00 3.28 14.20
CA ALA A 165 4.42 2.67 15.46
C ALA A 165 5.92 2.83 15.74
N GLY A 166 6.70 3.31 14.77
CA GLY A 166 8.10 3.72 14.90
C GLY A 166 9.11 2.81 14.21
N GLN A 167 8.73 1.58 13.83
CA GLN A 167 9.54 0.67 13.01
C GLN A 167 8.64 0.06 11.94
N ALA A 168 9.22 -0.27 10.78
CA ALA A 168 8.54 -1.07 9.78
C ALA A 168 8.77 -2.53 10.12
N ASP A 169 7.83 -3.13 10.84
CA ASP A 169 7.90 -4.50 11.35
C ASP A 169 6.60 -5.27 11.11
N GLY A 170 5.78 -4.80 10.16
CA GLY A 170 4.48 -5.38 9.83
C GLY A 170 3.42 -5.20 10.93
N MET A 171 3.68 -4.36 11.94
CA MET A 171 2.73 -4.00 13.00
C MET A 171 2.25 -2.55 12.86
N PRO A 172 1.12 -2.32 12.17
CA PRO A 172 0.53 -1.00 12.17
C PRO A 172 0.06 -0.58 13.57
N ALA A 173 -0.12 0.73 13.77
CA ALA A 173 -0.57 1.26 15.05
C ALA A 173 -1.95 0.70 15.47
N LEU A 174 -1.99 -0.12 16.54
CA LEU A 174 -3.20 -0.77 17.06
C LEU A 174 -3.93 0.03 18.16
N ALA A 175 -3.47 1.23 18.50
CA ALA A 175 -4.02 2.02 19.62
C ALA A 175 -5.54 2.32 19.48
N ALA A 176 -6.05 2.37 18.25
CA ALA A 176 -7.48 2.57 17.97
C ALA A 176 -8.29 1.25 17.83
N HIS A 177 -7.66 0.11 18.09
CA HIS A 177 -8.17 -1.25 17.89
C HIS A 177 -8.14 -2.06 19.20
N PRO A 178 -9.01 -1.76 20.17
CA PRO A 178 -9.05 -2.49 21.45
C PRO A 178 -9.47 -3.96 21.29
N ASP A 179 -10.05 -4.31 20.14
CA ASP A 179 -10.49 -5.63 19.73
C ASP A 179 -9.36 -6.50 19.13
N ILE A 180 -8.19 -5.92 18.84
CA ILE A 180 -7.04 -6.63 18.30
C ILE A 180 -5.99 -6.78 19.40
N ASP A 181 -5.68 -8.01 19.81
CA ASP A 181 -4.56 -8.28 20.70
C ASP A 181 -3.24 -8.15 19.92
N PRO A 182 -2.32 -7.23 20.29
CA PRO A 182 -1.03 -7.09 19.62
C PRO A 182 -0.20 -8.37 19.59
N ARG A 183 -0.31 -9.23 20.61
CA ARG A 183 0.39 -10.53 20.64
C ARG A 183 -0.22 -11.54 19.67
N GLN A 184 -1.52 -11.43 19.43
CA GLN A 184 -2.19 -12.24 18.42
C GLN A 184 -1.76 -11.79 17.03
N TRP A 185 -1.71 -10.48 16.77
CA TRP A 185 -1.22 -9.96 15.50
C TRP A 185 0.17 -10.46 15.19
N ARG A 186 1.14 -10.21 16.08
CA ARG A 186 2.54 -10.64 15.89
C ARG A 186 2.64 -12.12 15.55
N ARG A 187 2.00 -12.97 16.35
CA ARG A 187 2.04 -14.43 16.13
C ARG A 187 1.46 -14.84 14.78
N VAL A 188 0.31 -14.27 14.40
CA VAL A 188 -0.34 -14.63 13.13
C VAL A 188 0.45 -14.08 11.94
N LEU A 189 1.06 -12.90 12.06
CA LEU A 189 1.98 -12.33 11.09
C LEU A 189 3.16 -13.28 10.86
N GLU A 190 3.91 -13.60 11.93
CA GLU A 190 5.07 -14.52 11.90
C GLU A 190 4.67 -15.90 11.31
N ASP A 191 3.60 -16.52 11.85
CA ASP A 191 3.13 -17.83 11.38
C ASP A 191 2.71 -17.81 9.89
N SER A 192 2.18 -16.68 9.40
CA SER A 192 1.73 -16.54 8.01
C SER A 192 2.89 -16.26 7.06
N LEU A 193 3.83 -15.42 7.48
CA LEU A 193 5.07 -15.16 6.75
C LEU A 193 5.90 -16.43 6.61
N ASP A 194 6.12 -17.19 7.69
CA ASP A 194 6.86 -18.46 7.65
C ASP A 194 6.24 -19.46 6.67
N ARG A 195 4.90 -19.56 6.66
CA ARG A 195 4.16 -20.42 5.72
C ARG A 195 4.31 -19.95 4.29
N PHE A 196 4.25 -18.63 4.06
CA PHE A 196 4.37 -18.06 2.73
C PHE A 196 5.80 -18.22 2.19
N ALA A 197 6.82 -17.93 3.00
CA ALA A 197 8.22 -18.15 2.67
C ALA A 197 8.49 -19.61 2.29
N ALA A 198 7.97 -20.58 3.06
CA ALA A 198 8.08 -22.00 2.71
C ALA A 198 7.39 -22.36 1.39
N ALA A 199 6.30 -21.67 1.04
CA ALA A 199 5.63 -21.84 -0.25
C ALA A 199 6.46 -21.26 -1.41
N VAL A 200 7.06 -20.08 -1.22
CA VAL A 200 8.02 -19.48 -2.18
C VAL A 200 9.19 -20.43 -2.43
N GLU A 201 9.84 -20.93 -1.37
CA GLU A 201 10.93 -21.91 -1.50
C GLU A 201 10.52 -23.20 -2.21
N ALA A 202 9.28 -23.66 -2.01
CA ALA A 202 8.76 -24.83 -2.71
C ALA A 202 8.54 -24.56 -4.21
N VAL A 203 8.07 -23.36 -4.56
CA VAL A 203 7.93 -22.90 -5.95
C VAL A 203 9.30 -22.79 -6.61
N GLU A 204 10.26 -22.16 -5.96
CA GLU A 204 11.63 -21.97 -6.46
C GLU A 204 12.35 -23.30 -6.71
N ARG A 205 12.22 -24.26 -5.78
CA ARG A 205 12.76 -25.62 -6.00
C ARG A 205 12.11 -26.36 -7.15
N ALA A 206 10.90 -25.98 -7.56
CA ALA A 206 10.20 -26.56 -8.69
C ALA A 206 10.53 -25.86 -10.03
N ILE A 207 11.23 -24.72 -10.00
CA ILE A 207 11.75 -24.06 -11.21
C ILE A 207 12.85 -24.95 -11.81
N PRO A 208 12.76 -25.31 -13.10
CA PRO A 208 13.81 -26.08 -13.76
C PRO A 208 15.15 -25.34 -13.71
N ALA A 209 16.25 -26.03 -13.43
CA ALA A 209 17.58 -25.43 -13.28
C ALA A 209 18.13 -24.66 -14.51
N HIS A 210 17.46 -24.73 -15.66
CA HIS A 210 17.82 -23.95 -16.85
C HIS A 210 17.03 -22.65 -16.99
N VAL A 211 16.03 -22.44 -16.13
CA VAL A 211 15.25 -21.21 -16.03
C VAL A 211 15.86 -20.40 -14.91
N ASP A 212 16.20 -19.16 -15.23
CA ASP A 212 16.63 -18.17 -14.25
C ASP A 212 15.41 -17.74 -13.41
N PRO A 213 15.40 -17.96 -12.06
CA PRO A 213 14.29 -17.58 -11.19
C PRO A 213 13.95 -16.09 -11.23
N GLU A 214 14.91 -15.23 -11.53
CA GLU A 214 14.69 -13.78 -11.60
C GLU A 214 14.19 -13.34 -12.99
N SER A 215 14.10 -14.26 -13.96
CA SER A 215 13.65 -13.94 -15.31
C SER A 215 12.13 -14.08 -15.48
N PRO A 216 11.50 -13.35 -16.41
CA PRO A 216 10.07 -13.50 -16.73
C PRO A 216 9.65 -14.92 -17.17
N GLN A 217 10.61 -15.80 -17.44
CA GLN A 217 10.31 -17.21 -17.71
C GLN A 217 9.84 -17.95 -16.46
N ALA A 218 10.16 -17.46 -15.27
CA ALA A 218 9.74 -18.04 -13.98
C ALA A 218 8.32 -17.63 -13.56
N ASP A 219 7.73 -16.59 -14.15
CA ASP A 219 6.39 -16.06 -13.80
C ASP A 219 5.30 -17.14 -13.66
N PRO A 220 5.22 -18.18 -14.54
CA PRO A 220 4.20 -19.22 -14.41
C PRO A 220 4.32 -20.11 -13.15
N TRP A 221 5.48 -20.11 -12.49
CA TRP A 221 5.70 -20.79 -11.22
C TRP A 221 5.23 -19.90 -10.06
N TYR A 222 5.63 -18.63 -10.05
CA TYR A 222 5.23 -17.67 -9.03
C TYR A 222 3.75 -17.30 -9.09
N ALA A 223 3.10 -17.32 -10.25
CA ALA A 223 1.66 -17.09 -10.41
C ALA A 223 0.75 -18.10 -9.68
N ARG A 224 1.33 -19.14 -9.06
CA ARG A 224 0.62 -20.12 -8.22
C ARG A 224 0.59 -19.73 -6.75
N LEU A 225 1.41 -18.75 -6.36
CA LEU A 225 1.44 -18.23 -5.00
C LEU A 225 0.20 -17.37 -4.74
N PRO A 226 -0.30 -17.33 -3.49
CA PRO A 226 -1.43 -16.48 -3.14
C PRO A 226 -1.09 -14.99 -3.09
N LEU A 227 0.19 -14.65 -3.01
CA LEU A 227 0.75 -13.30 -2.95
C LEU A 227 1.96 -13.21 -3.88
N ASP A 228 2.35 -12.00 -4.25
CA ASP A 228 3.64 -11.75 -4.89
C ASP A 228 4.80 -12.30 -4.02
N PRO A 229 5.79 -13.02 -4.60
CA PRO A 229 6.91 -13.58 -3.83
C PRO A 229 7.72 -12.52 -3.06
N TYR A 230 7.67 -11.25 -3.47
CA TYR A 230 8.29 -10.14 -2.76
C TYR A 230 7.78 -9.98 -1.32
N ALA A 231 6.57 -10.46 -1.02
CA ALA A 231 6.03 -10.49 0.34
C ALA A 231 6.86 -11.37 1.31
N ALA A 232 7.71 -12.27 0.81
CA ALA A 232 8.58 -13.10 1.65
C ALA A 232 9.88 -12.39 2.08
N THR A 233 10.11 -11.15 1.67
CA THR A 233 11.33 -10.38 1.96
C THR A 233 11.50 -10.11 3.45
N ASP A 234 10.49 -9.52 4.08
CA ASP A 234 10.42 -9.25 5.51
C ASP A 234 8.97 -9.01 5.99
N GLU A 235 8.78 -8.76 7.28
CA GLU A 235 7.48 -8.52 7.90
C GLU A 235 6.75 -7.27 7.37
N ALA A 236 7.49 -6.21 7.05
CA ALA A 236 6.92 -4.96 6.57
C ALA A 236 6.40 -5.12 5.14
N GLU A 237 7.19 -5.77 4.28
CA GLU A 237 6.80 -6.10 2.91
C GLU A 237 5.65 -7.11 2.88
N PHE A 238 5.67 -8.10 3.78
CA PHE A 238 4.56 -9.02 3.92
C PHE A 238 3.25 -8.29 4.25
N PHE A 239 3.28 -7.29 5.14
CA PHE A 239 2.11 -6.48 5.47
C PHE A 239 1.67 -5.58 4.30
N ALA A 240 2.61 -4.94 3.60
CA ALA A 240 2.32 -4.06 2.48
C ALA A 240 1.72 -4.82 1.29
N VAL A 241 2.36 -5.90 0.83
CA VAL A 241 1.86 -6.75 -0.26
C VAL A 241 0.55 -7.43 0.11
N SER A 242 0.41 -7.91 1.36
CA SER A 242 -0.89 -8.43 1.82
C SER A 242 -1.99 -7.37 1.77
N SER A 243 -1.65 -6.10 2.02
CA SER A 243 -2.61 -4.98 1.95
C SER A 243 -3.04 -4.68 0.51
N GLU A 244 -2.13 -4.80 -0.47
CA GLU A 244 -2.46 -4.71 -1.89
C GLU A 244 -3.49 -5.78 -2.28
N HIS A 245 -3.15 -7.05 -2.04
CA HIS A 245 -4.05 -8.18 -2.31
C HIS A 245 -5.37 -8.04 -1.56
N PHE A 246 -5.34 -7.67 -0.28
CA PHE A 246 -6.55 -7.49 0.52
C PHE A 246 -7.55 -6.52 -0.13
N PHE A 247 -7.10 -5.45 -0.78
CA PHE A 247 -7.99 -4.48 -1.40
C PHE A 247 -8.29 -4.75 -2.88
N VAL A 248 -7.34 -5.30 -3.63
CA VAL A 248 -7.43 -5.42 -5.09
C VAL A 248 -7.92 -6.80 -5.50
N GLU A 249 -7.35 -7.87 -4.93
CA GLU A 249 -7.65 -9.26 -5.27
C GLU A 249 -7.59 -10.14 -4.00
N PRO A 250 -8.64 -10.10 -3.14
CA PRO A 250 -8.59 -10.67 -1.80
C PRO A 250 -8.73 -12.19 -1.74
N GLU A 251 -9.26 -12.83 -2.79
CA GLU A 251 -9.60 -14.27 -2.77
C GLU A 251 -8.38 -15.17 -2.52
N PRO A 252 -7.25 -15.04 -3.27
CA PRO A 252 -6.07 -15.88 -3.03
C PRO A 252 -5.51 -15.75 -1.61
N LEU A 253 -5.48 -14.52 -1.07
CA LEU A 253 -5.03 -14.23 0.29
C LEU A 253 -5.98 -14.84 1.34
N ALA A 254 -7.29 -14.67 1.17
CA ALA A 254 -8.28 -15.18 2.11
C ALA A 254 -8.30 -16.72 2.16
N ASP A 255 -8.12 -17.37 1.02
CA ASP A 255 -8.10 -18.84 0.92
C ASP A 255 -6.82 -19.42 1.52
N ALA A 256 -5.65 -18.85 1.21
CA ALA A 256 -4.37 -19.39 1.67
C ALA A 256 -4.04 -19.02 3.12
N LEU A 257 -4.39 -17.80 3.55
CA LEU A 257 -4.02 -17.23 4.84
C LEU A 257 -5.24 -16.65 5.59
N PRO A 258 -6.28 -17.45 5.89
CA PRO A 258 -7.57 -16.95 6.40
C PRO A 258 -7.48 -16.23 7.75
N GLN A 259 -6.54 -16.64 8.62
CA GLN A 259 -6.32 -15.97 9.91
C GLN A 259 -5.71 -14.58 9.73
N TRP A 260 -4.77 -14.44 8.78
CA TRP A 260 -4.15 -13.18 8.44
C TRP A 260 -5.17 -12.24 7.76
N TYR A 261 -5.92 -12.74 6.78
CA TYR A 261 -7.02 -12.00 6.17
C TYR A 261 -8.03 -11.48 7.21
N ALA A 262 -8.39 -12.31 8.20
CA ALA A 262 -9.30 -11.90 9.27
C ALA A 262 -8.74 -10.74 10.13
N LEU A 263 -7.43 -10.73 10.40
CA LEU A 263 -6.78 -9.62 11.11
C LEU A 263 -6.73 -8.35 10.26
N LEU A 264 -6.40 -8.45 8.97
CA LEU A 264 -6.44 -7.31 8.05
C LEU A 264 -7.85 -6.73 7.94
N ARG A 265 -8.88 -7.58 7.88
CA ARG A 265 -10.29 -7.17 7.95
C ARG A 265 -10.62 -6.43 9.24
N ALA A 266 -10.17 -6.93 10.38
CA ALA A 266 -10.39 -6.29 11.68
C ALA A 266 -9.67 -4.94 11.77
N TYR A 267 -8.43 -4.87 11.28
CA TYR A 267 -7.61 -3.66 11.27
C TYR A 267 -8.18 -2.61 10.32
N TYR A 268 -8.39 -2.93 9.05
CA TYR A 268 -8.93 -1.98 8.07
C TYR A 268 -10.42 -1.69 8.27
N ARG A 269 -11.13 -2.50 9.06
CA ARG A 269 -12.59 -2.46 9.26
C ARG A 269 -13.35 -2.53 7.94
N GLN A 270 -12.87 -3.37 7.04
CA GLN A 270 -13.39 -3.55 5.68
C GLN A 270 -13.39 -5.04 5.34
N ASP A 271 -14.28 -5.48 4.45
CA ASP A 271 -14.30 -6.86 3.96
C ASP A 271 -14.40 -6.85 2.42
N PRO A 272 -13.28 -6.62 1.71
CA PRO A 272 -13.28 -6.54 0.25
C PRO A 272 -13.74 -7.83 -0.43
N LEU A 273 -13.44 -9.01 0.13
CA LEU A 273 -13.92 -10.28 -0.42
C LEU A 273 -15.45 -10.33 -0.46
N ALA A 274 -16.12 -9.90 0.61
CA ALA A 274 -17.57 -9.83 0.65
C ALA A 274 -18.18 -8.78 -0.30
N ARG A 275 -17.38 -7.82 -0.80
CA ARG A 275 -17.81 -6.83 -1.80
C ARG A 275 -17.72 -7.36 -3.24
N LEU A 276 -16.82 -8.31 -3.48
CA LEU A 276 -16.55 -8.88 -4.81
C LEU A 276 -17.36 -10.16 -5.10
N ALA A 277 -17.92 -10.79 -4.07
CA ALA A 277 -18.82 -11.95 -4.16
C ALA A 277 -20.25 -11.59 -4.58
#